data_AF-A0AAJ4P6M8-F1
#
_entry.id   AF-A0AAJ4P6M8-F1
#
_cell.length_a   1.000
_cell.length_b   1.000
_cell.length_c   1.000
_cell.angle_alpha   90.00
_cell.angle_beta   90.00
_cell.angle_gamma   90.00
#
_symmetry.space_group_name_H-M   'P 1'
#
loop_
_entity.id
_entity.type
_entity.pdbx_description
1 polymer ?
#
loop_
_entity_poly.entity_id
_entity_poly.type
_entity_poly.pdbx_seq_one_letter_code
_entity_poly.pdbx_strand_id
1 'polypeptide(L)'
;MKKQYEKQLDIGYYSSVDEHIFNLFSSEDLNSIDNLRIPSLIKFNLASKFDTKFISTIPDIWDFFYSGNKIYLNFDCFDLYEKKILKFFLVFFIQVNTPSGLSSKFNAFKYAIKYFKNNKLDFNFNNFEILLNDLAKMDKNGFYYHLKFLVKLLFLEDFSGFNIDKEYELDFLERPKSFNSKLYYQEYEDRIDYPLKTALLHKDLKCKAPLIEPNLRRNLGKWST
;
A
#
# COMPACT_ATOMS: atom_id res chain seq x y z
N MET A 1 -38.36 -59.65 7.78
CA MET A 1 -37.65 -58.91 6.73
C MET A 1 -36.95 -57.72 7.35
N LYS A 2 -35.61 -57.75 7.44
CA LYS A 2 -34.78 -56.67 7.97
C LYS A 2 -34.66 -55.55 6.93
N LYS A 3 -35.02 -54.32 7.29
CA LYS A 3 -34.51 -53.12 6.61
C LYS A 3 -33.60 -52.38 7.60
N GLN A 4 -32.30 -52.53 7.39
CA GLN A 4 -31.29 -51.61 7.92
C GLN A 4 -31.48 -50.28 7.18
N TYR A 5 -31.78 -49.22 7.92
CA TYR A 5 -31.58 -47.85 7.44
C TYR A 5 -30.33 -47.30 8.11
N GLU A 6 -29.47 -46.77 7.27
CA GLU A 6 -28.13 -46.27 7.58
C GLU A 6 -28.19 -45.09 8.56
N LYS A 7 -27.30 -45.13 9.56
CA LYS A 7 -26.94 -43.98 10.38
C LYS A 7 -26.23 -42.95 9.48
N GLN A 8 -26.91 -41.86 9.14
CA GLN A 8 -26.23 -40.63 8.75
C GLN A 8 -25.74 -39.92 10.02
N LEU A 9 -24.44 -39.66 10.03
CA LEU A 9 -23.69 -39.00 11.09
C LEU A 9 -24.13 -37.54 11.26
N ASP A 10 -24.22 -37.13 12.52
CA ASP A 10 -24.47 -35.78 13.00
C ASP A 10 -23.65 -34.70 12.27
N ILE A 11 -24.33 -33.71 11.71
CA ILE A 11 -23.78 -32.36 11.55
C ILE A 11 -24.68 -31.45 12.39
N GLY A 12 -24.52 -31.60 13.71
CA GLY A 12 -25.06 -30.65 14.67
C GLY A 12 -24.42 -29.29 14.42
N TYR A 13 -25.26 -28.33 14.05
CA TYR A 13 -24.97 -26.90 14.10
C TYR A 13 -24.44 -26.56 15.50
N TYR A 14 -23.13 -26.36 15.62
CA TYR A 14 -22.58 -25.53 16.70
C TYR A 14 -22.66 -24.08 16.23
N SER A 15 -23.75 -23.44 16.61
CA SER A 15 -23.78 -21.99 16.85
C SER A 15 -23.20 -21.70 18.24
N SER A 16 -22.78 -20.45 18.43
CA SER A 16 -22.02 -19.87 19.57
C SER A 16 -20.52 -20.11 19.42
N VAL A 17 -19.66 -19.09 19.43
CA VAL A 17 -19.59 -17.92 20.33
C VAL A 17 -18.93 -16.76 19.57
N ASP A 18 -19.36 -15.53 19.84
CA ASP A 18 -18.80 -14.27 19.32
C ASP A 18 -17.29 -14.34 19.03
N GLU A 19 -16.92 -14.44 17.75
CA GLU A 19 -15.60 -14.04 17.30
C GLU A 19 -15.52 -12.53 17.53
N HIS A 20 -14.90 -12.11 18.64
CA HIS A 20 -14.39 -10.75 18.74
C HIS A 20 -13.63 -10.45 17.46
N ILE A 21 -14.22 -9.62 16.61
CA ILE A 21 -13.62 -9.16 15.35
C ILE A 21 -12.24 -8.62 15.73
N PHE A 22 -11.20 -9.35 15.33
CA PHE A 22 -9.84 -8.94 15.62
C PHE A 22 -9.58 -7.62 14.89
N ASN A 23 -9.44 -6.55 15.66
CA ASN A 23 -9.13 -5.23 15.13
C ASN A 23 -7.62 -5.13 14.93
N LEU A 24 -7.19 -5.12 13.68
CA LEU A 24 -5.78 -5.04 13.30
C LEU A 24 -5.13 -3.69 13.65
N PHE A 25 -5.94 -2.62 13.67
CA PHE A 25 -5.49 -1.24 13.84
C PHE A 25 -5.99 -0.67 15.17
N SER A 26 -5.12 0.04 15.88
CA SER A 26 -5.50 0.81 17.06
C SER A 26 -6.32 2.06 16.70
N SER A 27 -6.95 2.71 17.66
CA SER A 27 -7.70 3.95 17.41
C SER A 27 -6.83 5.10 16.90
N GLU A 28 -5.56 5.14 17.32
CA GLU A 28 -4.57 6.12 16.85
C GLU A 28 -4.25 5.88 15.36
N ASP A 29 -4.07 4.61 14.98
CA ASP A 29 -3.85 4.21 13.60
C ASP A 29 -5.00 4.63 12.70
N LEU A 30 -6.26 4.45 13.14
CA LEU A 30 -7.42 4.82 12.33
C LEU A 30 -7.39 6.30 11.93
N ASN A 31 -7.04 7.18 12.86
CA ASN A 31 -6.90 8.61 12.58
C ASN A 31 -5.75 8.87 11.59
N SER A 32 -4.61 8.21 11.75
CA SER A 32 -3.48 8.33 10.82
C SER A 32 -3.86 7.83 9.42
N ILE A 33 -4.52 6.67 9.32
CA ILE A 33 -5.04 6.11 8.06
C ILE A 33 -6.03 7.08 7.43
N ASP A 34 -6.88 7.72 8.21
CA ASP A 34 -7.88 8.65 7.69
C ASP A 34 -7.27 9.90 7.06
N ASN A 35 -6.13 10.34 7.58
CA ASN A 35 -5.40 11.49 7.06
C ASN A 35 -4.50 11.18 5.86
N LEU A 36 -4.31 9.90 5.49
CA LEU A 36 -3.51 9.51 4.31
C LEU A 36 -4.09 10.12 3.03
N ARG A 37 -3.23 10.85 2.31
CA ARG A 37 -3.61 11.54 1.06
C ARG A 37 -3.41 10.62 -0.13
N ILE A 38 -4.50 10.29 -0.80
CA ILE A 38 -4.50 9.49 -2.03
C ILE A 38 -5.08 10.37 -3.15
N PRO A 39 -4.29 10.71 -4.19
CA PRO A 39 -4.79 11.48 -5.33
C PRO A 39 -5.82 10.63 -6.09
N SER A 40 -6.93 11.25 -6.49
CA SER A 40 -8.01 10.58 -7.24
C SER A 40 -7.58 10.07 -8.62
N LEU A 41 -6.53 10.67 -9.19
CA LEU A 41 -5.99 10.35 -10.51
C LEU A 41 -4.47 10.31 -10.45
N ILE A 42 -3.87 9.23 -10.95
CA ILE A 42 -2.42 9.05 -11.07
C ILE A 42 -2.04 9.04 -12.54
N LYS A 43 -1.00 9.80 -12.91
CA LYS A 43 -0.40 9.78 -14.25
C LYS A 43 0.85 8.90 -14.24
N PHE A 44 0.97 8.00 -15.22
CA PHE A 44 2.16 7.20 -15.44
C PHE A 44 3.16 7.98 -16.31
N ASN A 45 4.20 8.52 -15.70
CA ASN A 45 5.12 9.44 -16.37
C ASN A 45 5.96 8.76 -17.48
N LEU A 46 6.26 7.47 -17.33
CA LEU A 46 7.09 6.69 -18.26
C LEU A 46 6.27 5.77 -19.19
N ALA A 47 4.95 5.96 -19.24
CA ALA A 47 4.07 5.15 -20.07
C ALA A 47 4.38 5.33 -21.57
N SER A 48 4.57 4.22 -22.28
CA SER A 48 4.75 4.17 -23.74
C SER A 48 3.43 4.42 -24.48
N LYS A 49 3.47 4.50 -25.82
CA LYS A 49 2.26 4.72 -26.66
C LYS A 49 1.14 3.70 -26.41
N PHE A 50 1.50 2.46 -26.09
CA PHE A 50 0.55 1.36 -25.92
C PHE A 50 0.10 1.16 -24.46
N ASP A 51 0.72 1.90 -23.53
CA ASP A 51 0.38 1.81 -22.11
C ASP A 51 -0.75 2.75 -21.74
N THR A 52 -1.51 2.35 -20.72
CA THR A 52 -2.44 3.23 -20.02
C THR A 52 -1.66 4.43 -19.47
N LYS A 53 -2.18 5.65 -19.65
CA LYS A 53 -1.50 6.89 -19.26
C LYS A 53 -1.87 7.38 -17.87
N PHE A 54 -3.06 7.05 -17.42
CA PHE A 54 -3.61 7.48 -16.15
C PHE A 54 -4.56 6.42 -15.59
N ILE A 55 -4.64 6.32 -14.27
CA ILE A 55 -5.61 5.49 -13.56
C ILE A 55 -6.33 6.31 -12.50
N SER A 56 -7.61 6.01 -12.29
CA SER A 56 -8.39 6.55 -11.16
C SER A 56 -8.19 5.65 -9.94
N THR A 57 -7.98 6.25 -8.76
CA THR A 57 -7.80 5.52 -7.49
C THR A 57 -9.12 5.32 -6.73
N ILE A 58 -10.17 6.02 -7.15
CA ILE A 58 -11.50 6.00 -6.50
C ILE A 58 -12.09 4.58 -6.52
N PRO A 59 -12.13 3.86 -7.66
CA PRO A 59 -12.71 2.52 -7.70
C PRO A 59 -11.88 1.52 -6.89
N ASP A 60 -12.54 0.44 -6.46
CA ASP A 60 -11.91 -0.72 -5.82
C ASP A 60 -11.39 -1.76 -6.81
N ILE A 61 -11.47 -1.45 -8.11
CA ILE A 61 -10.87 -2.26 -9.16
C ILE A 61 -9.96 -1.34 -9.97
N TRP A 62 -8.67 -1.70 -10.04
CA TRP A 62 -7.72 -1.07 -10.95
C TRP A 62 -7.44 -2.03 -12.10
N ASP A 63 -7.90 -1.67 -13.30
CA ASP A 63 -7.66 -2.40 -14.55
C ASP A 63 -6.93 -1.48 -15.53
N PHE A 64 -5.71 -1.83 -15.91
CA PHE A 64 -4.89 -1.05 -16.84
C PHE A 64 -3.85 -1.90 -17.57
N PHE A 65 -3.33 -1.39 -18.68
CA PHE A 65 -2.24 -2.00 -19.43
C PHE A 65 -0.94 -1.25 -19.19
N TYR A 66 0.14 -1.98 -18.88
CA TYR A 66 1.47 -1.40 -18.77
C TYR A 66 2.57 -2.39 -19.12
N SER A 67 3.53 -1.97 -19.93
CA SER A 67 4.69 -2.77 -20.37
C SER A 67 4.28 -4.12 -20.98
N GLY A 68 3.20 -4.12 -21.78
CA GLY A 68 2.67 -5.32 -22.45
C GLY A 68 1.84 -6.25 -21.57
N ASN A 69 1.66 -5.92 -20.28
CA ASN A 69 0.86 -6.72 -19.35
C ASN A 69 -0.47 -6.05 -19.04
N LYS A 70 -1.54 -6.85 -18.98
CA LYS A 70 -2.81 -6.43 -18.37
C LYS A 70 -2.70 -6.62 -16.85
N ILE A 71 -2.88 -5.55 -16.10
CA ILE A 71 -2.81 -5.56 -14.63
C ILE A 71 -4.22 -5.35 -14.09
N TYR A 72 -4.67 -6.28 -13.25
CA TYR A 72 -5.97 -6.26 -12.61
C TYR A 72 -5.79 -6.42 -11.10
N LEU A 73 -6.14 -5.39 -10.33
CA LEU A 73 -6.09 -5.39 -8.87
C LEU A 73 -7.50 -5.17 -8.33
N ASN A 74 -8.00 -6.13 -7.53
CA ASN A 74 -9.30 -6.05 -6.88
C ASN A 74 -9.12 -5.91 -5.36
N PHE A 75 -9.56 -4.78 -4.82
CA PHE A 75 -9.40 -4.41 -3.42
C PHE A 75 -10.53 -4.95 -2.51
N ASP A 76 -11.58 -5.58 -3.05
CA ASP A 76 -12.76 -6.06 -2.30
C ASP A 76 -12.44 -7.08 -1.20
N CYS A 77 -11.28 -7.73 -1.27
CA CYS A 77 -10.83 -8.69 -0.25
C CYS A 77 -10.23 -8.05 1.02
N PHE A 78 -10.33 -6.73 1.16
CA PHE A 78 -9.78 -5.95 2.28
C PHE A 78 -10.86 -5.09 2.95
N ASP A 79 -10.66 -4.81 4.22
CA ASP A 79 -11.52 -3.89 4.98
C ASP A 79 -11.21 -2.42 4.61
N LEU A 80 -12.08 -1.48 4.97
CA LEU A 80 -11.97 -0.05 4.59
C LEU A 80 -10.56 0.53 4.83
N TYR A 81 -10.02 0.33 6.02
CA TYR A 81 -8.71 0.85 6.42
C TYR A 81 -7.55 0.11 5.72
N GLU A 82 -7.67 -1.20 5.54
CA GLU A 82 -6.69 -2.01 4.80
C GLU A 82 -6.63 -1.58 3.33
N LYS A 83 -7.79 -1.35 2.69
CA LYS A 83 -7.87 -0.80 1.32
C LYS A 83 -7.15 0.53 1.23
N LYS A 84 -7.32 1.41 2.22
CA LYS A 84 -6.73 2.75 2.22
C LYS A 84 -5.20 2.70 2.33
N ILE A 85 -4.66 1.91 3.26
CA ILE A 85 -3.20 1.70 3.35
C ILE A 85 -2.65 1.08 2.07
N LEU A 86 -3.32 0.06 1.53
CA LEU A 86 -2.86 -0.59 0.30
C LEU A 86 -2.87 0.36 -0.90
N LYS A 87 -3.95 1.13 -1.09
CA LYS A 87 -4.02 2.14 -2.15
C LYS A 87 -2.90 3.17 -1.96
N PHE A 88 -2.69 3.68 -0.74
CA PHE A 88 -1.61 4.61 -0.42
C PHE A 88 -0.23 4.03 -0.78
N PHE A 89 0.07 2.82 -0.34
CA PHE A 89 1.31 2.11 -0.66
C PHE A 89 1.54 2.00 -2.18
N LEU A 90 0.54 1.55 -2.93
CA LEU A 90 0.68 1.39 -4.39
C LEU A 90 0.78 2.73 -5.10
N VAL A 91 0.04 3.76 -4.67
CA VAL A 91 0.16 5.13 -5.20
C VAL A 91 1.57 5.66 -5.01
N PHE A 92 2.09 5.58 -3.79
CA PHE A 92 3.41 6.09 -3.47
C PHE A 92 4.46 5.38 -4.32
N PHE A 93 4.35 4.06 -4.46
CA PHE A 93 5.24 3.31 -5.34
C PHE A 93 5.20 3.80 -6.79
N ILE A 94 4.02 4.03 -7.37
CA ILE A 94 3.89 4.56 -8.74
C ILE A 94 4.47 5.97 -8.88
N GLN A 95 4.43 6.79 -7.83
CA GLN A 95 4.97 8.14 -7.89
C GLN A 95 6.50 8.16 -7.94
N VAL A 96 7.13 7.18 -7.29
CA VAL A 96 8.59 7.04 -7.25
C VAL A 96 9.11 6.17 -8.39
N ASN A 97 8.32 5.19 -8.84
CA ASN A 97 8.73 4.14 -9.78
C ASN A 97 7.74 3.97 -10.93
N THR A 98 8.02 3.06 -11.86
CA THR A 98 7.02 2.63 -12.84
C THR A 98 5.93 1.77 -12.19
N PRO A 99 4.69 1.76 -12.69
CA PRO A 99 3.61 0.86 -12.22
C PRO A 99 3.86 -0.63 -12.53
N SER A 100 5.05 -0.99 -13.03
CA SER A 100 5.47 -2.38 -13.18
C SER A 100 5.53 -3.08 -11.82
N GLY A 101 5.08 -4.35 -11.77
CA GLY A 101 5.17 -5.17 -10.58
C GLY A 101 4.19 -4.82 -9.45
N LEU A 102 3.17 -3.98 -9.68
CA LEU A 102 2.15 -3.67 -8.67
C LEU A 102 1.43 -4.91 -8.15
N SER A 103 1.17 -5.92 -9.00
CA SER A 103 0.54 -7.17 -8.56
C SER A 103 1.37 -7.90 -7.50
N SER A 104 2.69 -7.88 -7.61
CA SER A 104 3.59 -8.49 -6.62
C SER A 104 3.52 -7.74 -5.28
N LYS A 105 3.46 -6.42 -5.31
CA LYS A 105 3.31 -5.56 -4.13
C LYS A 105 1.96 -5.74 -3.45
N PHE A 106 0.90 -5.79 -4.24
CA PHE A 106 -0.46 -6.11 -3.79
C PHE A 106 -0.49 -7.47 -3.08
N ASN A 107 0.12 -8.50 -3.68
CA ASN A 107 0.17 -9.85 -3.09
C ASN A 107 1.03 -9.91 -1.82
N ALA A 108 2.13 -9.16 -1.75
CA ALA A 108 2.95 -9.06 -0.56
C ALA A 108 2.19 -8.42 0.60
N PHE A 109 1.46 -7.32 0.36
CA PHE A 109 0.58 -6.70 1.36
C PHE A 109 -0.52 -7.67 1.80
N LYS A 110 -1.20 -8.32 0.85
CA LYS A 110 -2.23 -9.33 1.14
C LYS A 110 -1.70 -10.44 2.06
N TYR A 111 -0.47 -10.87 1.82
CA TYR A 111 0.20 -11.87 2.65
C TYR A 111 0.45 -11.36 4.07
N ALA A 112 0.95 -10.13 4.24
CA ALA A 112 1.17 -9.52 5.54
C ALA A 112 -0.12 -9.39 6.35
N ILE A 113 -1.19 -8.86 5.75
CA ILE A 113 -2.51 -8.73 6.41
C ILE A 113 -3.03 -10.09 6.86
N LYS A 114 -2.95 -11.11 6.00
CA LYS A 114 -3.35 -12.47 6.36
C LYS A 114 -2.50 -13.04 7.49
N TYR A 115 -1.20 -12.80 7.48
CA TYR A 115 -0.29 -13.24 8.55
C TYR A 115 -0.67 -12.59 9.88
N PHE A 116 -0.92 -11.28 9.92
CA PHE A 116 -1.29 -10.60 11.16
C PHE A 116 -2.66 -11.02 11.69
N LYS A 117 -3.68 -11.10 10.81
CA LYS A 117 -5.02 -11.57 11.19
C LYS A 117 -5.00 -13.00 11.73
N ASN A 118 -4.29 -13.91 11.06
CA ASN A 118 -4.23 -15.31 11.49
C ASN A 118 -3.52 -15.51 12.84
N ASN A 119 -2.52 -14.67 13.13
CA ASN A 119 -1.74 -14.76 14.36
C ASN A 119 -2.21 -13.77 15.45
N LYS A 120 -3.26 -12.99 15.19
CA LYS A 120 -3.78 -11.94 16.08
C LYS A 120 -2.69 -10.94 16.53
N LEU A 121 -1.89 -10.50 15.57
CA LEU A 121 -0.78 -9.57 15.78
C LEU A 121 -1.16 -8.16 15.40
N ASP A 122 -0.77 -7.19 16.22
CA ASP A 122 -0.98 -5.77 15.96
C ASP A 122 -0.17 -5.28 14.75
N PHE A 123 -0.67 -4.26 14.07
CA PHE A 123 0.00 -3.63 12.92
C PHE A 123 1.10 -2.65 13.39
N ASN A 124 2.23 -3.17 13.89
CA ASN A 124 3.35 -2.35 14.40
C ASN A 124 4.71 -2.85 13.90
N PHE A 125 5.76 -2.05 14.10
CA PHE A 125 7.10 -2.35 13.62
C PHE A 125 7.66 -3.69 14.15
N ASN A 126 7.48 -4.00 15.44
CA ASN A 126 8.00 -5.25 16.03
C ASN A 126 7.44 -6.49 15.31
N ASN A 127 6.15 -6.49 14.98
CA ASN A 127 5.52 -7.60 14.27
C ASN A 127 5.95 -7.65 12.80
N PHE A 128 6.21 -6.50 12.18
CA PHE A 128 6.83 -6.44 10.84
C PHE A 128 8.27 -6.94 10.83
N GLU A 129 9.08 -6.63 11.84
CA GLU A 129 10.45 -7.12 11.98
C GLU A 129 10.46 -8.66 12.03
N ILE A 130 9.58 -9.27 12.84
CA ILE A 130 9.43 -10.73 12.90
C ILE A 130 9.06 -11.29 11.51
N LEU A 131 8.05 -10.71 10.86
CA LEU A 131 7.61 -11.12 9.53
C LEU A 131 8.73 -11.01 8.48
N LEU A 132 9.50 -9.92 8.49
CA LEU A 132 10.60 -9.69 7.55
C LEU A 132 11.73 -10.70 7.76
N ASN A 133 12.10 -10.97 9.01
CA ASN A 133 13.10 -11.99 9.33
C ASN A 133 12.64 -13.40 8.91
N ASP A 134 11.36 -13.73 9.08
CA ASP A 134 10.80 -15.00 8.59
C ASP A 134 10.87 -15.09 7.05
N LEU A 135 10.52 -14.01 6.35
CA LEU A 135 10.62 -13.93 4.89
C LEU A 135 12.06 -14.06 4.39
N ALA A 136 13.03 -13.48 5.12
CA ALA A 136 14.45 -13.61 4.83
C ALA A 136 14.91 -15.07 4.96
N LYS A 137 14.53 -15.75 6.04
CA LYS A 137 14.85 -17.17 6.26
C LYS A 137 14.22 -18.10 5.21
N MET A 138 12.99 -17.80 4.79
CA MET A 138 12.29 -18.52 3.71
C MET A 138 12.77 -18.15 2.30
N ASP A 139 13.72 -17.22 2.18
CA ASP A 139 14.26 -16.72 0.91
C ASP A 139 13.20 -16.13 -0.03
N LYS A 140 12.13 -15.55 0.52
CA LYS A 140 11.05 -14.90 -0.23
C LYS A 140 11.40 -13.47 -0.60
N ASN A 141 12.40 -13.32 -1.46
CA ASN A 141 13.05 -12.03 -1.77
C ASN A 141 12.06 -10.90 -2.15
N GLY A 142 11.17 -11.13 -3.11
CA GLY A 142 10.23 -10.10 -3.56
C GLY A 142 9.28 -9.63 -2.46
N PHE A 143 8.78 -10.54 -1.63
CA PHE A 143 7.86 -10.17 -0.54
C PHE A 143 8.58 -9.38 0.54
N TYR A 144 9.82 -9.80 0.87
CA TYR A 144 10.66 -9.10 1.82
C TYR A 144 10.85 -7.64 1.43
N TYR A 145 11.34 -7.34 0.22
CA TYR A 145 11.62 -5.95 -0.16
C TYR A 145 10.37 -5.11 -0.39
N HIS A 146 9.29 -5.70 -0.93
CA HIS A 146 8.02 -4.97 -1.06
C HIS A 146 7.43 -4.58 0.30
N LEU A 147 7.52 -5.46 1.30
CA LEU A 147 7.06 -5.16 2.66
C LEU A 147 8.04 -4.26 3.41
N LYS A 148 9.35 -4.40 3.20
CA LYS A 148 10.35 -3.47 3.75
C LYS A 148 10.09 -2.04 3.28
N PHE A 149 9.74 -1.86 2.01
CA PHE A 149 9.34 -0.56 1.48
C PHE A 149 8.05 -0.03 2.12
N LEU A 150 7.04 -0.89 2.32
CA LEU A 150 5.84 -0.51 3.07
C LEU A 150 6.19 -0.03 4.48
N VAL A 151 7.05 -0.75 5.20
CA VAL A 151 7.47 -0.37 6.56
C VAL A 151 8.19 0.98 6.57
N LYS A 152 9.05 1.25 5.58
CA LYS A 152 9.64 2.59 5.40
C LYS A 152 8.58 3.68 5.23
N LEU A 153 7.51 3.41 4.47
CA LEU A 153 6.40 4.37 4.35
C LEU A 153 5.66 4.59 5.66
N LEU A 154 5.47 3.54 6.46
CA LEU A 154 4.80 3.65 7.76
C LEU A 154 5.61 4.48 8.76
N PHE A 155 6.95 4.37 8.75
CA PHE A 155 7.83 5.28 9.48
C PHE A 155 7.70 6.73 9.00
N LEU A 156 7.60 6.95 7.69
CA LEU A 156 7.51 8.30 7.13
C LEU A 156 6.21 9.02 7.44
N GLU A 157 5.12 8.28 7.60
CA GLU A 157 3.79 8.79 7.97
C GLU A 157 3.57 8.80 9.50
N ASP A 158 4.60 8.54 10.31
CA ASP A 158 4.56 8.53 11.78
C ASP A 158 3.41 7.67 12.33
N PHE A 159 3.25 6.46 11.79
CA PHE A 159 2.17 5.53 12.18
C PHE A 159 2.37 4.99 13.61
N SER A 160 1.31 4.56 14.31
CA SER A 160 1.49 4.09 15.70
C SER A 160 2.38 2.85 15.73
N GLY A 161 3.38 2.87 16.61
CA GLY A 161 4.42 1.84 16.65
C GLY A 161 5.49 1.93 15.56
N PHE A 162 5.53 3.00 14.76
CA PHE A 162 6.57 3.31 13.76
C PHE A 162 7.22 4.66 14.06
N ASN A 163 8.08 4.71 15.08
CA ASN A 163 8.85 5.92 15.38
C ASN A 163 9.97 6.12 14.33
N ILE A 164 9.94 7.23 13.59
CA ILE A 164 10.96 7.59 12.60
C ILE A 164 12.39 7.51 13.12
N ASP A 165 12.62 7.79 14.42
CA ASP A 165 13.94 7.67 15.05
C ASP A 165 14.50 6.25 15.02
N LYS A 166 13.63 5.24 14.89
CA LYS A 166 13.99 3.82 14.81
C LYS A 166 14.02 3.27 13.38
N GLU A 167 13.81 4.11 12.36
CA GLU A 167 13.80 3.66 10.96
C GLU A 167 15.12 2.96 10.57
N TYR A 168 16.25 3.37 11.17
CA TYR A 168 17.56 2.75 10.97
C TYR A 168 17.60 1.26 11.33
N GLU A 169 16.69 0.77 12.19
CA GLU A 169 16.62 -0.65 12.58
C GLU A 169 16.35 -1.55 11.38
N LEU A 170 15.68 -1.03 10.34
CA LEU A 170 15.45 -1.73 9.07
C LEU A 170 16.73 -2.13 8.32
N ASP A 171 17.82 -1.41 8.51
CA ASP A 171 19.09 -1.69 7.83
C ASP A 171 19.84 -2.87 8.44
N PHE A 172 19.53 -3.20 9.69
CA PHE A 172 20.14 -4.29 10.45
C PHE A 172 19.40 -5.63 10.32
N LEU A 173 18.25 -5.66 9.65
CA LEU A 173 17.47 -6.89 9.42
C LEU A 173 18.23 -7.91 8.56
N GLU A 174 18.00 -9.20 8.84
CA GLU A 174 18.51 -10.28 8.00
C GLU A 174 17.96 -10.15 6.58
N ARG A 175 18.81 -10.45 5.58
CA ARG A 175 18.44 -10.39 4.16
C ARG A 175 18.25 -11.80 3.58
N PRO A 176 17.33 -11.97 2.61
CA PRO A 176 17.22 -13.21 1.83
C PRO A 176 18.56 -13.60 1.17
N LYS A 177 18.88 -14.91 1.15
CA LYS A 177 20.15 -15.43 0.63
C LYS A 177 20.26 -15.35 -0.89
N SER A 178 19.13 -15.45 -1.60
CA SER A 178 19.02 -15.28 -3.04
C SER A 178 19.32 -13.84 -3.51
N PHE A 179 19.56 -12.91 -2.57
CA PHE A 179 20.04 -11.58 -2.88
C PHE A 179 21.40 -11.66 -3.59
N ASN A 180 21.38 -11.49 -4.91
CA ASN A 180 22.59 -11.46 -5.71
C ASN A 180 23.30 -10.13 -5.48
N SER A 181 24.27 -10.13 -4.57
CA SER A 181 25.08 -8.95 -4.19
C SER A 181 25.77 -8.26 -5.37
N LYS A 182 25.88 -8.90 -6.54
CA LYS A 182 26.40 -8.27 -7.78
C LYS A 182 25.42 -7.30 -8.43
N LEU A 183 24.12 -7.41 -8.13
CA LEU A 183 23.06 -6.50 -8.61
C LEU A 183 22.63 -5.51 -7.52
N TYR A 184 23.48 -5.28 -6.51
CA TYR A 184 23.26 -4.34 -5.40
C TYR A 184 22.77 -2.96 -5.86
N TYR A 185 23.19 -2.51 -7.03
CA TYR A 185 22.81 -1.23 -7.62
C TYR A 185 21.58 -1.29 -8.54
N GLN A 186 20.90 -2.41 -8.74
CA GLN A 186 19.72 -2.47 -9.61
C GLN A 186 18.40 -2.43 -8.85
N GLU A 187 18.39 -2.85 -7.58
CA GLU A 187 17.20 -2.83 -6.73
C GLU A 187 17.08 -1.47 -6.01
N TYR A 188 16.97 -0.39 -6.80
CA TYR A 188 16.74 1.00 -6.36
C TYR A 188 15.38 1.25 -5.69
N GLU A 189 14.58 0.21 -5.40
CA GLU A 189 13.29 0.39 -4.71
C GLU A 189 13.46 1.03 -3.31
N ASP A 190 14.68 1.02 -2.76
CA ASP A 190 15.01 1.53 -1.43
C ASP A 190 15.20 3.03 -1.29
N ARG A 191 15.31 3.81 -2.38
CA ARG A 191 15.39 5.28 -2.27
C ARG A 191 14.00 5.89 -2.34
N ILE A 192 13.34 5.94 -1.18
CA ILE A 192 12.41 7.05 -0.97
C ILE A 192 13.30 8.29 -0.86
N ASP A 193 13.49 9.00 -1.97
CA ASP A 193 14.25 10.23 -1.97
C ASP A 193 13.48 11.22 -1.08
N TYR A 194 14.00 11.54 0.11
CA TYR A 194 13.43 12.57 1.01
C TYR A 194 13.01 13.88 0.28
N PRO A 195 13.66 14.31 -0.82
CA PRO A 195 13.14 15.35 -1.73
C PRO A 195 11.71 15.17 -2.24
N LEU A 196 11.21 13.93 -2.41
CA LEU A 196 9.80 13.65 -2.75
C LEU A 196 8.85 14.04 -1.61
N LYS A 197 9.25 13.92 -0.34
CA LYS A 197 8.51 14.46 0.82
C LYS A 197 8.32 15.96 0.66
N THR A 198 9.39 16.67 0.30
CA THR A 198 9.37 18.12 0.05
C THR A 198 8.51 18.45 -1.17
N ALA A 199 8.53 17.67 -2.25
CA ALA A 199 7.74 17.93 -3.45
C ALA A 199 6.23 17.66 -3.27
N LEU A 200 5.84 16.61 -2.54
CA LEU A 200 4.45 16.31 -2.16
C LEU A 200 3.91 17.40 -1.21
N LEU A 201 4.69 17.81 -0.19
CA LEU A 201 4.34 18.92 0.70
C LEU A 201 4.33 20.29 -0.01
N HIS A 202 5.27 20.57 -0.92
CA HIS A 202 5.37 21.87 -1.62
C HIS A 202 4.37 22.04 -2.75
N LYS A 203 3.88 20.95 -3.38
CA LYS A 203 2.77 21.07 -4.34
C LYS A 203 1.54 21.69 -3.67
N ASP A 204 1.24 21.33 -2.43
CA ASP A 204 0.10 21.87 -1.70
C ASP A 204 0.30 23.30 -1.19
N LEU A 205 1.54 23.77 -1.01
CA LEU A 205 1.81 25.18 -0.73
C LEU A 205 1.58 26.08 -1.96
N LYS A 206 1.78 25.57 -3.18
CA LYS A 206 1.58 26.32 -4.44
C LYS A 206 0.19 26.16 -5.06
N CYS A 207 -0.58 25.14 -4.70
CA CYS A 207 -1.92 24.88 -5.23
C CYS A 207 -3.05 25.63 -4.51
N LYS A 208 -2.75 26.48 -3.51
CA LYS A 208 -3.73 27.48 -3.07
C LYS A 208 -3.95 28.47 -4.22
N ALA A 209 -5.10 28.35 -4.88
CA ALA A 209 -5.50 29.27 -5.93
C ALA A 209 -5.32 30.72 -5.42
N PRO A 210 -4.57 31.59 -6.11
CA PRO A 210 -4.57 33.00 -5.77
C PRO A 210 -6.02 33.48 -5.83
N LEU A 211 -6.45 34.21 -4.79
CA LEU A 211 -7.77 34.82 -4.76
C LEU A 211 -7.90 35.68 -6.03
N ILE A 212 -8.72 35.23 -6.98
CA ILE A 212 -8.98 35.98 -8.20
C ILE A 212 -9.71 37.25 -7.76
N GLU A 213 -9.08 38.41 -7.94
CA GLU A 213 -9.73 39.67 -7.63
C GLU A 213 -11.05 39.78 -8.44
N PRO A 214 -12.18 40.19 -7.83
CA PRO A 214 -13.48 40.26 -8.50
C PRO A 214 -13.48 41.08 -9.81
N ASN A 215 -12.50 41.96 -9.98
CA ASN A 215 -12.40 42.88 -11.11
C ASN A 215 -11.41 42.47 -12.21
N LEU A 216 -10.72 41.32 -12.09
CA LEU A 216 -9.73 40.89 -13.09
C LEU A 216 -10.36 40.72 -14.48
N ARG A 217 -11.57 40.15 -14.53
CA ARG A 217 -12.32 39.92 -15.78
C ARG A 217 -12.82 41.22 -16.43
N ARG A 218 -12.97 42.30 -15.66
CA ARG A 218 -13.55 43.57 -16.09
C ARG A 218 -12.50 44.54 -16.66
N ASN A 219 -11.23 44.36 -16.29
CA ASN A 219 -10.11 45.21 -16.74
C ASN A 219 -9.36 44.68 -17.97
N LEU A 220 -9.50 43.40 -18.30
CA LEU A 220 -8.89 42.80 -19.51
C LEU A 220 -9.48 43.35 -20.83
N GLY A 221 -10.68 43.95 -20.79
CA GLY A 221 -11.33 44.57 -21.94
C GLY A 221 -11.06 46.07 -22.13
N LYS A 222 -10.23 46.69 -21.27
CA LYS A 222 -9.95 48.15 -21.32
C LYS A 222 -8.60 48.52 -21.93
N TRP A 223 -7.83 47.53 -22.38
CA TRP A 223 -6.49 47.71 -22.95
C TRP A 223 -6.44 47.38 -24.45
N SER A 224 -7.59 47.43 -25.12
CA SER A 224 -7.71 47.30 -26.57
C SER A 224 -8.29 48.60 -27.14
N THR A 225 -7.39 49.54 -27.45
CA THR A 225 -7.56 50.75 -28.31
C THR A 225 -8.66 51.75 -27.97
#